data_AF-A0A093BMQ9-F1
#
_entry.id   AF-A0A093BMQ9-F1
#
_cell.length_a   1.000
_cell.length_b   1.000
_cell.length_c   1.000
_cell.angle_alpha   90.00
_cell.angle_beta   90.00
_cell.angle_gamma   90.00
#
_symmetry.space_group_name_H-M   'P 1'
#
loop_
_entity.id
_entity.type
_entity.pdbx_description
1 polymer ?
#
loop_
_entity_poly.entity_id
_entity_poly.type
_entity_poly.pdbx_seq_one_letter_code
_entity_poly.pdbx_strand_id
1 'polypeptide(L)'
;TREEDKNQDGKMDLLHFKLELPLQPTEHVVGVQLILLFSYQLYRMSTLVMQSMAFLQFFSPVPGSQLYMNGDLKLHQRQLLNHCGLDNRYNVSVVNGSSPFAGDYDLTNIIAAYWDRNVTTVFSDPNPVWMTGRAADTPFIINATIHYPLEVILYPLRFWEMIKFAWIQYVSILLIFLWVFGRIKMFMFQNQVLTTTPISPVLPVSPVLSYKQHQ
;
A
#
# COMPACT_ATOMS: atom_id res chain seq x y z
N THR A 1 -28.44 -6.11 1.30
CA THR A 1 -27.05 -6.26 0.82
C THR A 1 -26.61 -7.68 1.04
N ARG A 2 -25.72 -8.21 0.20
CA ARG A 2 -25.17 -9.56 0.30
C ARG A 2 -23.68 -9.49 -0.04
N GLU A 3 -22.83 -10.10 0.78
CA GLU A 3 -21.40 -10.23 0.51
C GLU A 3 -21.07 -11.68 0.17
N GLU A 4 -20.10 -11.88 -0.72
CA GLU A 4 -19.65 -13.19 -1.16
C GLU A 4 -18.14 -13.30 -1.05
N ASP A 5 -17.69 -14.43 -0.52
CA ASP A 5 -16.31 -14.90 -0.56
C ASP A 5 -16.25 -15.96 -1.67
N LYS A 6 -15.61 -15.63 -2.80
CA LYS A 6 -15.55 -16.51 -3.98
C LYS A 6 -14.42 -17.52 -3.85
N ASN A 7 -13.33 -17.15 -3.17
CA ASN A 7 -12.11 -17.94 -3.08
C ASN A 7 -12.02 -18.78 -1.78
N GLN A 8 -12.97 -18.59 -0.86
CA GLN A 8 -13.09 -19.26 0.43
C GLN A 8 -11.89 -19.04 1.37
N ASP A 9 -11.21 -17.89 1.27
CA ASP A 9 -10.09 -17.53 2.15
C ASP A 9 -10.54 -16.86 3.46
N GLY A 10 -11.85 -16.70 3.67
CA GLY A 10 -12.44 -16.06 4.83
C GLY A 10 -12.52 -14.53 4.73
N LYS A 11 -12.21 -13.95 3.56
CA LYS A 11 -12.41 -12.54 3.25
C LYS A 11 -13.48 -12.40 2.19
N MET A 12 -14.29 -11.36 2.33
CA MET A 12 -15.28 -11.04 1.32
C MET A 12 -14.57 -10.51 0.08
N ASP A 13 -14.95 -11.01 -1.10
CA ASP A 13 -14.41 -10.62 -2.40
C ASP A 13 -15.38 -9.68 -3.14
N LEU A 14 -16.67 -9.76 -2.83
CA LEU A 14 -17.71 -9.10 -3.61
C LEU A 14 -18.87 -8.65 -2.73
N LEU A 15 -19.39 -7.45 -3.02
CA LEU A 15 -20.62 -6.93 -2.45
C LEU A 15 -21.69 -6.75 -3.53
N HIS A 16 -22.83 -7.40 -3.30
CA HIS A 16 -24.09 -7.16 -3.98
C HIS A 16 -24.95 -6.18 -3.17
N PHE A 17 -25.03 -4.95 -3.67
CA PHE A 17 -25.92 -3.93 -3.16
C PHE A 17 -27.15 -3.82 -4.06
N LYS A 18 -28.33 -3.92 -3.47
CA LYS A 18 -29.62 -3.72 -4.13
C LYS A 18 -30.47 -2.81 -3.27
N LEU A 19 -30.93 -1.72 -3.86
CA LEU A 19 -31.82 -0.75 -3.24
C LEU A 19 -33.03 -0.55 -4.15
N GLU A 20 -34.22 -0.63 -3.57
CA GLU A 20 -35.49 -0.39 -4.26
C GLU A 20 -36.09 0.89 -3.70
N LEU A 21 -36.26 1.89 -4.55
CA LEU A 21 -36.85 3.18 -4.21
C LEU A 21 -38.28 3.20 -4.72
N PRO A 22 -39.30 3.14 -3.83
CA PRO A 22 -40.68 3.31 -4.24
C PRO A 22 -40.87 4.76 -4.70
N LEU A 23 -41.34 4.93 -5.93
CA LEU A 23 -41.58 6.24 -6.54
C LEU A 23 -43.04 6.34 -6.95
N GLN A 24 -43.55 7.56 -6.96
CA GLN A 24 -44.87 7.82 -7.52
C GLN A 24 -44.83 7.70 -9.06
N PRO A 25 -45.96 7.38 -9.72
CA PRO A 25 -46.03 7.30 -11.18
C PRO A 25 -45.58 8.57 -11.90
N THR A 26 -45.73 9.73 -11.26
CA THR A 26 -45.38 11.07 -11.75
C THR A 26 -43.91 11.46 -11.53
N GLU A 27 -43.18 10.72 -10.69
CA GLU A 27 -41.79 11.05 -10.36
C GLU A 27 -40.84 10.41 -11.37
N HIS A 28 -39.93 11.18 -11.96
CA HIS A 28 -38.97 10.67 -12.94
C HIS A 28 -37.54 10.81 -12.43
N VAL A 29 -36.78 9.72 -12.46
CA VAL A 29 -35.37 9.71 -12.04
C VAL A 29 -34.49 9.90 -13.26
N VAL A 30 -33.74 11.01 -13.27
CA VAL A 30 -32.79 11.35 -14.35
C VAL A 30 -31.33 11.10 -13.94
N GLY A 31 -31.07 10.90 -12.65
CA GLY A 31 -29.74 10.63 -12.16
C GLY A 31 -29.74 10.09 -10.74
N VAL A 32 -28.62 9.50 -10.38
CA VAL A 32 -28.40 8.91 -9.06
C VAL A 32 -27.03 9.33 -8.58
N GLN A 33 -26.98 9.80 -7.34
CA GLN A 33 -25.77 9.97 -6.56
C GLN A 33 -25.90 9.11 -5.31
N LEU A 34 -24.93 8.25 -5.07
CA LEU A 34 -24.92 7.30 -3.98
C LEU A 34 -23.56 7.30 -3.31
N ILE A 35 -23.55 7.54 -2.00
CA ILE A 35 -22.40 7.31 -1.15
C ILE A 35 -22.62 6.00 -0.39
N LEU A 36 -21.63 5.10 -0.48
CA LEU A 36 -21.54 3.93 0.36
C LEU A 36 -20.34 4.08 1.29
N LEU A 37 -20.53 3.75 2.55
CA LEU A 37 -19.50 3.85 3.58
C LEU A 37 -19.08 2.44 4.00
N PHE A 38 -17.78 2.20 4.10
CA PHE A 38 -17.22 0.89 4.44
C PHE A 38 -16.21 1.00 5.58
N SER A 39 -16.17 -0.01 6.45
CA SER A 39 -15.03 -0.18 7.36
C SER A 39 -13.94 -0.95 6.61
N TYR A 40 -12.79 -0.31 6.41
CA TYR A 40 -11.67 -0.88 5.66
C TYR A 40 -10.51 -1.21 6.60
N GLN A 41 -10.05 -2.46 6.55
CA GLN A 41 -9.04 -2.98 7.46
C GLN A 41 -7.95 -3.75 6.70
N LEU A 42 -6.71 -3.39 6.96
CA LEU A 42 -5.51 -4.10 6.49
C LEU A 42 -4.80 -4.70 7.71
N TYR A 43 -4.24 -5.91 7.56
CA TYR A 43 -3.68 -6.65 8.71
C TYR A 43 -2.27 -7.20 8.53
N ARG A 44 -1.71 -7.20 7.30
CA ARG A 44 -0.51 -8.00 6.99
C ARG A 44 0.80 -7.27 7.26
N MET A 45 1.15 -6.31 6.40
CA MET A 45 2.37 -5.51 6.56
C MET A 45 2.06 -4.21 7.32
N SER A 46 0.99 -3.51 6.93
CA SER A 46 0.51 -2.33 7.63
C SER A 46 -0.86 -2.61 8.26
N THR A 47 -1.03 -2.33 9.55
CA THR A 47 -2.33 -2.45 10.21
C THR A 47 -3.06 -1.12 10.10
N LEU A 48 -3.79 -0.92 9.00
CA LEU A 48 -4.60 0.28 8.78
C LEU A 48 -6.05 -0.03 9.10
N VAL A 49 -6.67 0.77 9.95
CA VAL A 49 -8.12 0.77 10.16
C VAL A 49 -8.65 2.13 9.78
N MET A 50 -9.55 2.17 8.81
CA MET A 50 -10.16 3.41 8.38
C MET A 50 -11.62 3.24 7.98
N GLN A 51 -12.39 4.32 8.08
CA GLN A 51 -13.67 4.40 7.41
C GLN A 51 -13.47 4.97 6.01
N SER A 52 -13.89 4.18 5.03
CA SER A 52 -13.71 4.43 3.62
C SER A 52 -15.06 4.69 2.94
N MET A 53 -15.01 5.17 1.70
CA MET A 53 -16.18 5.63 0.96
C MET A 53 -16.08 5.14 -0.49
N ALA A 54 -17.21 4.71 -1.04
CA ALA A 54 -17.40 4.63 -2.49
C ALA A 54 -18.43 5.68 -2.90
N PHE A 55 -18.06 6.51 -3.87
CA PHE A 55 -18.97 7.48 -4.48
C PHE A 55 -19.36 6.99 -5.87
N LEU A 56 -20.65 6.74 -6.06
CA LEU A 56 -21.23 6.30 -7.31
C LEU A 56 -22.14 7.41 -7.83
N GLN A 57 -21.90 7.84 -9.06
CA GLN A 57 -22.75 8.83 -9.71
C GLN A 57 -23.01 8.45 -11.16
N PHE A 58 -24.24 8.61 -11.59
CA PHE A 58 -24.62 8.44 -12.98
C PHE A 58 -25.81 9.33 -13.32
N PHE A 59 -25.74 9.98 -14.49
CA PHE A 59 -26.77 10.89 -14.96
C PHE A 59 -27.14 10.52 -16.39
N SER A 60 -28.43 10.56 -16.69
CA SER A 60 -29.00 10.27 -17.99
C SER A 60 -30.01 11.36 -18.37
N PRO A 61 -30.06 11.78 -19.64
CA PRO A 61 -31.09 12.70 -20.11
C PRO A 61 -32.48 12.05 -20.16
N VAL A 62 -32.58 10.73 -20.04
CA VAL A 62 -33.84 9.97 -20.15
C VAL A 62 -34.21 9.34 -18.81
N PRO A 63 -35.49 9.45 -18.37
CA PRO A 63 -35.97 8.81 -17.16
C PRO A 63 -35.67 7.31 -17.11
N GLY A 64 -35.04 6.89 -16.02
CA GLY A 64 -34.66 5.50 -15.78
C GLY A 64 -35.70 4.72 -14.98
N SER A 65 -35.72 3.42 -15.20
CA SER A 65 -36.36 2.43 -14.34
C SER A 65 -35.35 1.76 -13.40
N GLN A 66 -34.12 1.55 -13.87
CA GLN A 66 -33.10 0.84 -13.10
C GLN A 66 -31.70 1.33 -13.47
N LEU A 67 -30.85 1.40 -12.45
CA LEU A 67 -29.41 1.60 -12.58
C LEU A 67 -28.70 0.32 -12.17
N TYR A 68 -27.87 -0.21 -13.05
CA TYR A 68 -26.91 -1.25 -12.71
C TYR A 68 -25.49 -0.68 -12.80
N MET A 69 -24.68 -0.89 -11.77
CA MET A 69 -23.27 -0.48 -11.75
C MET A 69 -22.42 -1.66 -11.31
N ASN A 70 -21.32 -1.87 -12.02
CA ASN A 70 -20.35 -2.89 -11.69
C ASN A 70 -18.94 -2.29 -11.75
N GLY A 71 -18.15 -2.45 -10.70
CA GLY A 71 -16.80 -1.92 -10.64
C GLY A 71 -16.04 -2.40 -9.41
N ASP A 72 -14.85 -1.83 -9.23
CA ASP A 72 -13.90 -2.24 -8.18
C ASP A 72 -13.76 -1.16 -7.12
N LEU A 73 -13.70 -1.55 -5.84
CA LEU A 73 -13.33 -0.64 -4.76
C LEU A 73 -11.81 -0.67 -4.61
N LYS A 74 -11.14 0.37 -5.11
CA LYS A 74 -9.68 0.45 -5.11
C LYS A 74 -9.13 1.39 -4.06
N LEU A 75 -8.01 1.03 -3.42
CA LEU A 75 -7.30 1.87 -2.47
C LEU A 75 -6.41 2.87 -3.21
N HIS A 76 -6.68 4.15 -2.97
CA HIS A 76 -5.90 5.26 -3.50
C HIS A 76 -5.00 5.83 -2.41
N GLN A 77 -3.69 5.57 -2.53
CA GLN A 77 -2.67 5.98 -1.57
C GLN A 77 -1.88 7.19 -2.11
N ARG A 78 -2.10 8.38 -1.54
CA ARG A 78 -1.28 9.59 -1.76
C ARG A 78 -0.05 9.63 -0.85
N GLN A 79 -0.12 8.96 0.30
CA GLN A 79 0.98 8.78 1.24
C GLN A 79 1.25 7.29 1.44
N LEU A 80 2.54 6.93 1.52
CA LEU A 80 2.98 5.58 1.86
C LEU A 80 2.46 5.18 3.25
N LEU A 81 2.00 3.93 3.38
CA LEU A 81 1.59 3.38 4.67
C LEU A 81 2.79 2.93 5.50
N ASN A 82 2.72 3.06 6.81
CA ASN A 82 3.80 2.62 7.69
C ASN A 82 3.93 1.08 7.67
N HIS A 83 5.16 0.56 7.58
CA HIS A 83 5.44 -0.89 7.46
C HIS A 83 5.05 -1.73 8.70
N CYS A 84 4.67 -1.09 9.82
CA CYS A 84 4.27 -1.73 11.07
C CYS A 84 3.47 -0.73 11.92
N GLY A 85 2.71 -1.27 12.86
CA GLY A 85 1.93 -0.49 13.81
C GLY A 85 0.48 -0.29 13.36
N LEU A 86 -0.33 0.18 14.31
CA LEU A 86 -1.74 0.47 14.10
C LEU A 86 -1.90 1.92 13.60
N ASP A 87 -2.38 2.08 12.38
CA ASP A 87 -2.78 3.36 11.82
C ASP A 87 -4.31 3.49 11.91
N ASN A 88 -4.75 4.30 12.87
CA ASN A 88 -6.17 4.62 13.09
C ASN A 88 -6.49 6.08 12.73
N ARG A 89 -5.61 6.79 12.00
CA ARG A 89 -5.79 8.23 11.71
C ARG A 89 -7.12 8.52 11.02
N TYR A 90 -7.61 7.59 10.21
CA TYR A 90 -8.87 7.71 9.47
C TYR A 90 -9.97 6.78 10.00
N ASN A 91 -9.83 6.27 11.23
CA ASN A 91 -10.89 5.53 11.93
C ASN A 91 -11.91 6.49 12.57
N VAL A 92 -12.44 7.38 11.76
CA VAL A 92 -13.46 8.37 12.13
C VAL A 92 -14.55 8.36 11.08
N SER A 93 -15.78 8.63 11.50
CA SER A 93 -16.92 8.67 10.60
C SER A 93 -16.72 9.66 9.46
N VAL A 94 -16.92 9.19 8.23
CA VAL A 94 -16.85 10.05 7.03
C VAL A 94 -17.99 11.07 7.05
N VAL A 95 -19.16 10.65 7.54
CA VAL A 95 -20.33 11.51 7.76
C VAL A 95 -20.64 11.51 9.26
N ASN A 96 -20.62 12.69 9.87
CA ASN A 96 -20.90 12.83 11.30
C ASN A 96 -22.40 12.86 11.56
N GLY A 97 -23.00 11.69 11.74
CA GLY A 97 -24.44 11.55 12.02
C GLY A 97 -24.92 12.16 13.35
N SER A 98 -23.99 12.60 14.21
CA SER A 98 -24.31 13.28 15.47
C SER A 98 -24.26 14.80 15.35
N SER A 99 -23.88 15.35 14.18
CA SER A 99 -23.80 16.79 14.01
C SER A 99 -25.20 17.43 13.92
N PRO A 100 -25.45 18.53 14.63
CA PRO A 100 -26.68 19.31 14.50
C PRO A 100 -26.67 20.24 13.27
N PHE A 101 -25.54 20.40 12.59
CA PHE A 101 -25.41 21.36 11.49
C PHE A 101 -25.75 20.70 10.15
N ALA A 102 -26.72 21.28 9.42
CA ALA A 102 -27.09 20.81 8.07
C ALA A 102 -25.91 20.84 7.07
N GLY A 103 -24.97 21.78 7.25
CA GLY A 103 -23.79 21.91 6.40
C GLY A 103 -22.83 20.71 6.46
N ASP A 104 -22.84 19.95 7.56
CA ASP A 104 -22.01 18.74 7.71
C ASP A 104 -22.58 17.54 6.91
N TYR A 105 -23.83 17.64 6.47
CA TYR A 105 -24.49 16.67 5.61
C TYR A 105 -24.47 17.06 4.13
N ASP A 106 -23.87 18.21 3.79
CA ASP A 106 -23.71 18.60 2.39
C ASP A 106 -22.72 17.67 1.69
N LEU A 107 -23.15 17.14 0.54
CA LEU A 107 -22.40 16.18 -0.25
C LEU A 107 -21.04 16.75 -0.67
N THR A 108 -21.01 18.05 -1.01
CA THR A 108 -19.80 18.74 -1.44
C THR A 108 -18.75 18.75 -0.32
N ASN A 109 -19.15 19.11 0.89
CA ASN A 109 -18.27 19.15 2.06
C ASN A 109 -17.76 17.75 2.43
N ILE A 110 -18.65 16.74 2.39
CA ILE A 110 -18.29 15.35 2.68
C ILE A 110 -17.24 14.84 1.68
N ILE A 111 -17.48 15.06 0.39
CA ILE A 111 -16.56 14.61 -0.67
C ILE A 111 -15.23 15.36 -0.57
N ALA A 112 -15.24 16.68 -0.35
CA ALA A 112 -14.04 17.49 -0.21
C ALA A 112 -13.19 17.03 0.98
N ALA A 113 -13.79 16.91 2.17
CA ALA A 113 -13.11 16.44 3.38
C ALA A 113 -12.58 15.00 3.24
N TYR A 114 -13.26 14.15 2.45
CA TYR A 114 -12.78 12.81 2.16
C TYR A 114 -11.55 12.83 1.23
N TRP A 115 -11.56 13.67 0.19
CA TRP A 115 -10.46 13.80 -0.76
C TRP A 115 -9.19 14.43 -0.19
N ASP A 116 -9.31 15.22 0.87
CA ASP A 116 -8.17 15.77 1.61
C ASP A 116 -7.36 14.70 2.37
N ARG A 117 -7.93 13.50 2.55
CA ARG A 117 -7.21 12.38 3.16
C ARG A 117 -6.11 11.87 2.24
N ASN A 118 -5.01 11.44 2.83
CA ASN A 118 -3.88 10.86 2.08
C ASN A 118 -4.14 9.41 1.67
N VAL A 119 -5.10 8.73 2.31
CA VAL A 119 -5.47 7.35 2.01
C VAL A 119 -6.98 7.31 1.88
N THR A 120 -7.45 6.97 0.69
CA THR A 120 -8.87 6.92 0.34
C THR A 120 -9.17 5.65 -0.45
N THR A 121 -10.44 5.29 -0.58
CA THR A 121 -10.91 4.30 -1.54
C THR A 121 -11.69 5.00 -2.63
N VAL A 122 -11.61 4.49 -3.84
CA VAL A 122 -12.30 5.03 -5.00
C VAL A 122 -12.99 3.89 -5.73
N PHE A 123 -14.25 4.11 -6.10
CA PHE A 123 -14.96 3.21 -7.00
C PHE A 123 -14.40 3.40 -8.42
N SER A 124 -13.63 2.42 -8.87
CA SER A 124 -12.85 2.47 -10.10
C SER A 124 -13.47 1.56 -11.16
N ASP A 125 -13.24 1.93 -12.42
CA ASP A 125 -13.69 1.19 -13.61
C ASP A 125 -15.20 0.84 -13.59
N PRO A 126 -16.10 1.83 -13.33
CA PRO A 126 -17.53 1.58 -13.31
C PRO A 126 -18.06 1.27 -14.71
N ASN A 127 -18.82 0.20 -14.84
CA ASN A 127 -19.60 -0.15 -16.02
C ASN A 127 -21.09 0.12 -15.75
N PRO A 128 -21.57 1.37 -15.88
CA PRO A 128 -22.97 1.70 -15.64
C PRO A 128 -23.85 1.25 -16.80
N VAL A 129 -24.97 0.61 -16.47
CA VAL A 129 -26.04 0.26 -17.40
C VAL A 129 -27.32 0.93 -16.93
N TRP A 130 -27.87 1.78 -17.77
CA TRP A 130 -29.11 2.51 -17.53
C TRP A 130 -30.27 1.86 -18.29
N MET A 131 -31.29 1.44 -17.57
CA MET A 131 -32.51 0.90 -18.16
C MET A 131 -33.64 1.91 -18.06
N THR A 132 -34.39 2.07 -19.14
CA THR A 132 -35.52 3.00 -19.26
C THR A 132 -36.84 2.22 -19.31
N GLY A 133 -37.98 2.93 -19.30
CA GLY A 133 -39.30 2.31 -19.43
C GLY A 133 -39.87 1.75 -18.13
N ARG A 134 -39.93 2.59 -17.08
CA ARG A 134 -40.53 2.23 -15.78
C ARG A 134 -42.05 2.12 -15.90
N ALA A 135 -42.64 1.06 -15.35
CA ALA A 135 -44.10 0.96 -15.19
C ALA A 135 -44.58 1.81 -13.99
N ALA A 136 -45.83 2.28 -14.03
CA ALA A 136 -46.38 3.23 -13.06
C ALA A 136 -46.24 2.77 -11.59
N ASP A 137 -46.40 1.46 -11.32
CA ASP A 137 -46.39 0.90 -9.97
C ASP A 137 -45.07 0.17 -9.62
N THR A 138 -44.02 0.35 -10.43
CA THR A 138 -42.73 -0.33 -10.20
C THR A 138 -41.72 0.59 -9.52
N PRO A 139 -41.00 0.10 -8.50
CA PRO A 139 -39.96 0.88 -7.84
C PRO A 139 -38.76 1.09 -8.77
N PHE A 140 -38.02 2.16 -8.54
CA PHE A 140 -36.72 2.36 -9.17
C PHE A 140 -35.66 1.50 -8.48
N ILE A 141 -34.93 0.70 -9.24
CA ILE A 141 -33.98 -0.26 -8.68
C ILE A 141 -32.55 0.21 -8.92
N ILE A 142 -31.74 0.24 -7.85
CA ILE A 142 -30.30 0.48 -7.93
C ILE A 142 -29.60 -0.82 -7.56
N ASN A 143 -28.91 -1.41 -8.52
CA ASN A 143 -28.08 -2.59 -8.33
C ASN A 143 -26.62 -2.18 -8.49
N ALA A 144 -25.82 -2.29 -7.43
CA ALA A 144 -24.38 -2.09 -7.49
C ALA A 144 -23.66 -3.39 -7.12
N THR A 145 -22.73 -3.81 -7.97
CA THR A 145 -21.80 -4.90 -7.72
C THR A 145 -20.42 -4.29 -7.52
N ILE A 146 -19.88 -4.46 -6.32
CA ILE A 146 -18.59 -3.88 -5.94
C ILE A 146 -17.64 -5.03 -5.67
N HIS A 147 -16.54 -5.08 -6.41
CA HIS A 147 -15.49 -6.06 -6.21
C HIS A 147 -14.42 -5.50 -5.28
N TYR A 148 -13.84 -6.37 -4.46
CA TYR A 148 -12.71 -6.09 -3.60
C TYR A 148 -11.47 -6.75 -4.21
N PRO A 149 -10.76 -6.07 -5.14
CA PRO A 149 -9.61 -6.65 -5.79
C PRO A 149 -8.42 -6.80 -4.83
N LEU A 150 -7.49 -7.67 -5.20
CA LEU A 150 -6.18 -7.71 -4.55
C LEU A 150 -5.32 -6.54 -5.02
N GLU A 151 -4.79 -5.77 -4.09
CA GLU A 151 -4.05 -4.56 -4.38
C GLU A 151 -2.63 -4.56 -3.82
N VAL A 152 -1.75 -3.85 -4.52
CA VAL A 152 -0.35 -3.66 -4.10
C VAL A 152 -0.28 -2.41 -3.24
N ILE A 153 0.17 -2.58 -2.01
CA ILE A 153 0.33 -1.51 -1.02
C ILE A 153 1.78 -1.05 -0.98
N LEU A 154 2.00 0.27 -1.00
CA LEU A 154 3.33 0.85 -0.91
C LEU A 154 3.63 1.30 0.52
N TYR A 155 4.82 0.92 1.02
CA TYR A 155 5.32 1.29 2.34
C TYR A 155 6.78 1.76 2.26
N PRO A 156 7.23 2.66 3.16
CA PRO A 156 8.62 3.09 3.18
C PRO A 156 9.50 2.00 3.80
N LEU A 157 10.66 1.78 3.18
CA LEU A 157 11.68 0.87 3.69
C LEU A 157 12.30 1.47 4.97
N ARG A 158 12.38 0.69 6.05
CA ARG A 158 13.05 1.13 7.28
C ARG A 158 14.57 1.01 7.16
N PHE A 159 15.28 1.77 7.99
CA PHE A 159 16.75 1.76 8.06
C PHE A 159 17.34 0.35 8.15
N TRP A 160 16.79 -0.50 9.01
CA TRP A 160 17.28 -1.88 9.18
C TRP A 160 17.01 -2.77 7.96
N GLU A 161 15.90 -2.55 7.27
CA GLU A 161 15.58 -3.25 6.03
C GLU A 161 16.52 -2.82 4.91
N MET A 162 16.84 -1.52 4.82
CA MET A 162 17.86 -1.01 3.91
C MET A 162 19.25 -1.56 4.22
N ILE A 163 19.68 -1.60 5.49
CA ILE A 163 20.96 -2.20 5.87
C ILE A 163 21.03 -3.64 5.43
N LYS A 164 19.96 -4.42 5.66
CA LYS A 164 19.89 -5.84 5.26
C LYS A 164 20.23 -6.04 3.79
N PHE A 165 19.84 -5.15 2.89
CA PHE A 165 20.21 -5.27 1.48
C PHE A 165 21.57 -4.64 1.17
N ALA A 166 21.90 -3.52 1.81
CA ALA A 166 23.15 -2.81 1.60
C ALA A 166 24.39 -3.64 1.97
N TRP A 167 24.34 -4.44 3.05
CA TRP A 167 25.51 -5.23 3.46
C TRP A 167 25.89 -6.31 2.44
N ILE A 168 24.90 -6.93 1.78
CA ILE A 168 25.16 -7.92 0.72
C ILE A 168 25.85 -7.25 -0.46
N GLN A 169 25.33 -6.10 -0.90
CA GLN A 169 25.93 -5.33 -1.99
C GLN A 169 27.36 -4.89 -1.64
N TYR A 170 27.56 -4.39 -0.41
CA TYR A 170 28.88 -3.98 0.07
C TYR A 170 29.89 -5.13 0.06
N VAL A 171 29.51 -6.31 0.58
CA VAL A 171 30.39 -7.49 0.61
C VAL A 171 30.72 -7.96 -0.81
N SER A 172 29.74 -7.96 -1.73
CA SER A 172 29.98 -8.33 -3.14
C SER A 172 31.02 -7.44 -3.81
N ILE A 173 30.95 -6.12 -3.61
CA ILE A 173 31.91 -5.16 -4.16
C ILE A 173 33.27 -5.28 -3.46
N LEU A 174 33.28 -5.44 -2.14
CA LEU A 174 34.49 -5.56 -1.34
C LEU A 174 35.36 -6.76 -1.78
N LEU A 175 34.75 -7.92 -2.04
CA LEU A 175 35.47 -9.11 -2.48
C LEU A 175 36.20 -8.90 -3.81
N ILE A 176 35.53 -8.26 -4.78
CA ILE A 176 36.13 -7.91 -6.07
C ILE A 176 37.29 -6.94 -5.84
N PHE A 177 37.09 -5.93 -5.01
CA PHE A 177 38.11 -4.91 -4.71
C PHE A 177 39.35 -5.53 -4.04
N LEU A 178 39.16 -6.41 -3.05
CA LEU A 178 40.25 -7.14 -2.40
C LEU A 178 41.01 -8.04 -3.37
N TRP A 179 40.29 -8.73 -4.27
CA TRP A 179 40.91 -9.56 -5.29
C TRP A 179 41.77 -8.72 -6.25
N VAL A 180 41.23 -7.60 -6.78
CA VAL A 180 41.97 -6.69 -7.66
C VAL A 180 43.19 -6.10 -6.96
N PHE A 181 43.04 -5.58 -5.73
CA PHE A 181 44.17 -5.03 -4.97
C PHE A 181 45.22 -6.10 -4.64
N GLY A 182 44.81 -7.34 -4.39
CA GLY A 182 45.73 -8.47 -4.24
C GLY A 182 46.59 -8.67 -5.48
N ARG A 183 45.98 -8.61 -6.68
CA ARG A 183 46.70 -8.72 -7.96
C ARG A 183 47.63 -7.53 -8.20
N ILE A 184 47.19 -6.31 -7.91
CA ILE A 184 48.02 -5.09 -8.04
C ILE A 184 49.22 -5.16 -7.09
N LYS A 185 49.03 -5.51 -5.81
CA LYS A 185 50.13 -5.66 -4.85
C LYS A 185 51.14 -6.70 -5.32
N MET A 186 50.67 -7.88 -5.73
CA MET A 186 51.56 -8.93 -6.25
C MET A 186 52.38 -8.44 -7.45
N PHE A 187 51.75 -7.73 -8.39
CA PHE A 187 52.43 -7.12 -9.52
C PHE A 187 53.48 -6.08 -9.09
N MET A 188 53.14 -5.20 -8.15
CA MET A 188 54.07 -4.17 -7.65
C MET A 188 55.29 -4.77 -6.93
N PHE A 189 55.09 -5.81 -6.11
CA PHE A 189 56.19 -6.49 -5.42
C PHE A 189 57.06 -7.33 -6.36
N GLN A 190 56.46 -8.01 -7.34
CA GLN A 190 57.21 -8.78 -8.34
C GLN A 190 58.06 -7.87 -9.24
N ASN A 191 57.53 -6.70 -9.62
CA ASN A 191 58.23 -5.77 -10.52
C ASN A 191 59.09 -4.73 -9.80
N GLN A 192 59.27 -4.84 -8.47
CA GLN A 192 60.10 -3.94 -7.65
C GLN A 192 59.86 -2.44 -7.91
N VAL A 193 58.60 -2.04 -8.11
CA VAL A 193 58.26 -0.64 -8.41
C VAL A 193 58.44 0.27 -7.19
N LEU A 194 58.56 -0.33 -5.99
CA LEU A 194 58.82 0.35 -4.72
C LEU A 194 60.04 -0.25 -4.03
N THR A 195 60.84 0.59 -3.38
CA THR A 195 62.03 0.19 -2.61
C THR A 195 61.63 -0.71 -1.44
N THR A 196 61.89 -2.01 -1.53
CA THR A 196 61.66 -2.98 -0.44
C THR A 196 62.90 -3.13 0.42
N THR A 197 62.78 -2.96 1.75
CA THR A 197 63.85 -3.25 2.70
C THR A 197 63.75 -4.70 3.18
N PRO A 198 64.79 -5.54 3.01
CA PRO A 198 64.79 -6.88 3.56
C PRO A 198 64.95 -6.80 5.09
N ILE A 199 64.02 -7.43 5.81
CA ILE A 199 64.14 -7.62 7.26
C ILE A 199 65.03 -8.85 7.45
N SER A 200 66.29 -8.64 7.85
CA SER A 200 67.18 -9.76 8.21
C SER A 200 66.67 -10.47 9.46
N PRO A 201 66.56 -11.80 9.46
CA PRO A 201 66.19 -12.56 10.66
C PRO A 201 67.29 -12.39 11.72
N VAL A 202 66.92 -11.87 12.89
CA VAL A 202 67.80 -11.80 14.06
C VAL A 202 67.99 -13.23 14.58
N LEU A 203 69.20 -13.78 14.42
CA LEU A 203 69.61 -15.05 15.03
C LEU A 203 69.56 -14.93 16.57
N PRO A 204 69.00 -15.90 17.30
CA PRO A 204 69.06 -15.89 18.76
C PRO A 204 70.50 -16.23 19.21
N VAL A 205 71.21 -15.23 19.72
CA VAL A 205 72.53 -15.42 20.34
C VAL A 205 72.34 -16.24 21.62
N SER A 206 72.83 -17.48 21.61
CA SER A 206 72.93 -18.33 22.80
C SER A 206 74.09 -17.83 23.67
N PRO A 207 73.94 -17.65 25.00
CA PRO A 207 75.05 -17.28 25.85
C PRO A 207 75.91 -18.51 26.16
N VAL A 208 77.16 -18.51 25.67
CA VAL A 208 78.19 -19.47 26.07
C VAL A 208 78.60 -19.18 27.50
N LEU A 209 78.24 -20.07 28.43
CA LEU A 209 78.69 -20.11 29.82
C LEU A 209 80.19 -20.48 29.85
N SER A 210 81.06 -19.50 30.03
CA SER A 210 82.49 -19.73 30.26
C SER A 210 82.74 -19.90 31.76
N TYR A 211 82.83 -21.16 32.20
CA TYR A 211 83.28 -21.51 33.54
C TYR A 211 84.79 -21.23 33.64
N LYS A 212 85.22 -20.29 34.51
CA LYS A 212 86.64 -20.11 34.82
C LYS A 212 87.07 -21.18 35.83
N GLN A 213 88.06 -21.96 35.43
CA GLN A 213 88.78 -22.91 36.28
C GLN A 213 89.88 -22.17 37.07
N HIS A 214 90.01 -22.57 38.33
CA HIS A 214 90.98 -22.26 39.41
C HIS A 214 92.33 -21.63 39.03
N GLN A 215 92.80 -20.66 39.83
CA GLN A 215 93.74 -20.88 40.95
C GLN A 215 93.88 -19.63 41.82
#